data_AF-A0A6P4DXM8-F1
#
_entry.id   AF-A0A6P4DXM8-F1
#
_cell.length_a   1.000
_cell.length_b   1.000
_cell.length_c   1.000
_cell.angle_alpha   90.00
_cell.angle_beta   90.00
_cell.angle_gamma   90.00
#
_symmetry.space_group_name_H-M   'P 1'
#
loop_
_entity.id
_entity.type
_entity.pdbx_description
1 polymer ?
#
loop_
_entity_poly.entity_id
_entity_poly.type
_entity_poly.pdbx_seq_one_letter_code
_entity_poly.pdbx_strand_id
1 'polypeptide(L)'
;VFNVFTGADHLSKLGQMHAWNYQENTGFYDSYCGMTNGSAGEFQPQHLKPGDSVGLFTPDMCRTIPLDYVETVDIEGLEGYKFSGGPRSVDNGTLYPENLCYCGGECVPSGVMNISSCRFGSPVFMSYPHFFNGDRYYVDQVEGLSPNQEDHEFYMVVEPRTGIPLEVAARFQVNMLVEPIDGID
;
A
#
# COMPACT_ATOMS: atom_id res chain seq x y z
N VAL A 1 11.80 5.50 -13.50
CA VAL A 1 12.84 4.46 -13.64
C VAL A 1 12.95 3.72 -12.32
N PHE A 2 12.84 2.39 -12.36
CA PHE A 2 13.02 1.52 -11.20
C PHE A 2 14.46 1.02 -11.19
N ASN A 3 15.17 1.19 -10.07
CA ASN A 3 16.43 0.52 -9.80
C ASN A 3 16.19 -0.53 -8.73
N VAL A 4 16.37 -1.79 -9.10
CA VAL A 4 15.99 -2.96 -8.30
C VAL A 4 17.21 -3.84 -8.10
N PHE A 5 17.36 -4.41 -6.91
CA PHE A 5 18.44 -5.32 -6.61
C PHE A 5 18.28 -6.65 -7.39
N THR A 6 19.38 -7.08 -8.01
CA THR A 6 19.43 -8.32 -8.81
C THR A 6 19.54 -9.59 -7.98
N GLY A 7 19.81 -9.46 -6.67
CA GLY A 7 20.07 -10.59 -5.78
C GLY A 7 21.47 -11.19 -5.89
N ALA A 8 22.36 -10.64 -6.74
CA ALA A 8 23.72 -11.17 -6.94
C ALA A 8 24.58 -11.16 -5.66
N ASP A 9 24.46 -10.11 -4.84
CA ASP A 9 25.18 -10.04 -3.56
C ASP A 9 24.48 -10.86 -2.47
N HIS A 10 23.16 -10.68 -2.35
CA HIS A 10 22.32 -11.39 -1.39
C HIS A 10 20.97 -11.68 -2.02
N LEU A 11 20.63 -12.97 -2.10
CA LEU A 11 19.40 -13.44 -2.73
C LEU A 11 18.14 -12.89 -2.07
N SER A 12 18.19 -12.58 -0.76
CA SER A 12 17.08 -11.95 -0.03
C SER A 12 16.72 -10.54 -0.52
N LYS A 13 17.60 -9.88 -1.29
CA LYS A 13 17.33 -8.58 -1.92
C LYS A 13 16.73 -8.69 -3.31
N LEU A 14 16.61 -9.88 -3.89
CA LEU A 14 16.08 -10.04 -5.24
C LEU A 14 14.71 -9.35 -5.38
N GLY A 15 14.56 -8.49 -6.39
CA GLY A 15 13.32 -7.77 -6.66
C GLY A 15 12.99 -6.63 -5.70
N GLN A 16 13.84 -6.39 -4.70
CA GLN A 16 13.65 -5.28 -3.77
C GLN A 16 14.12 -3.97 -4.39
N MET A 17 13.38 -2.91 -4.11
CA MET A 17 13.67 -1.54 -4.51
C MET A 17 14.97 -1.07 -3.89
N HIS A 18 15.83 -0.49 -4.72
CA HIS A 18 16.95 0.32 -4.28
C HIS A 18 16.62 1.80 -4.40
N ALA A 19 16.14 2.23 -5.57
CA ALA A 19 15.81 3.62 -5.84
C ALA A 19 14.71 3.75 -6.90
N TRP A 20 13.91 4.81 -6.80
CA TRP A 20 12.97 5.22 -7.84
C TRP A 20 13.40 6.59 -8.38
N ASN A 21 13.52 6.69 -9.70
CA ASN A 21 14.06 7.88 -10.37
C ASN A 21 15.41 8.34 -9.77
N TYR A 22 16.28 7.37 -9.46
CA TYR A 22 17.62 7.57 -8.89
C TYR A 22 17.64 8.20 -7.49
N GLN A 23 16.52 8.15 -6.77
CA GLN A 23 16.43 8.56 -5.38
C GLN A 23 15.97 7.40 -4.50
N GLU A 24 16.63 7.20 -3.36
CA GLU A 24 16.25 6.20 -2.35
C GLU A 24 15.11 6.67 -1.43
N ASN A 25 14.78 7.96 -1.52
CA ASN A 25 13.66 8.59 -0.84
C ASN A 25 12.85 9.39 -1.87
N THR A 26 11.53 9.31 -1.82
CA THR A 26 10.64 9.95 -2.79
C THR A 26 10.52 11.45 -2.58
N GLY A 27 10.86 11.96 -1.40
CA GLY A 27 10.74 13.38 -1.04
C GLY A 27 9.29 13.85 -0.80
N PHE A 28 8.31 12.97 -0.89
CA PHE A 28 6.88 13.30 -0.74
C PHE A 28 6.32 13.09 0.67
N TYR A 29 7.04 12.32 1.50
CA TYR A 29 6.65 11.96 2.86
C TYR A 29 7.85 12.11 3.80
N ASP A 30 7.57 12.38 5.07
CA ASP A 30 8.62 12.61 6.06
C ASP A 30 9.33 11.31 6.47
N SER A 31 10.57 11.44 6.95
CA SER A 31 11.31 10.34 7.59
C SER A 31 11.38 9.07 6.71
N TYR A 32 11.13 7.90 7.30
CA TYR A 32 11.17 6.61 6.61
C TYR A 32 9.94 6.33 5.73
N CYS A 33 8.84 7.07 5.90
CA CYS A 33 7.64 6.94 5.05
C CYS A 33 7.96 7.25 3.57
N GLY A 34 8.96 8.11 3.33
CA GLY A 34 9.41 8.44 1.98
C GLY A 34 10.39 7.43 1.37
N MET A 35 10.83 6.39 2.08
CA MET A 35 11.84 5.46 1.55
C MET A 35 11.30 4.62 0.39
N THR A 36 12.12 4.42 -0.65
CA THR A 36 11.83 3.49 -1.75
C THR A 36 12.33 2.10 -1.37
N ASN A 37 11.53 1.36 -0.61
CA ASN A 37 11.86 0.01 -0.10
C ASN A 37 10.77 -1.02 -0.46
N GLY A 38 10.94 -2.27 -0.02
CA GLY A 38 10.02 -3.36 -0.41
C GLY A 38 10.23 -3.79 -1.87
N SER A 39 9.30 -4.56 -2.40
CA SER A 39 9.33 -5.10 -3.76
C SER A 39 8.79 -4.10 -4.78
N ALA A 40 9.26 -4.19 -6.03
CA ALA A 40 8.61 -3.56 -7.19
C ALA A 40 7.31 -4.28 -7.63
N GLY A 41 7.02 -5.46 -7.05
CA GLY A 41 5.81 -6.25 -7.24
C GLY A 41 6.06 -7.63 -7.86
N GLU A 42 7.16 -7.82 -8.59
CA GLU A 42 7.42 -9.07 -9.30
C GLU A 42 8.02 -10.17 -8.42
N PHE A 43 8.86 -9.79 -7.44
CA PHE A 43 9.47 -10.73 -6.50
C PHE A 43 9.47 -10.19 -5.08
N GLN A 44 8.96 -11.00 -4.16
CA GLN A 44 9.06 -10.78 -2.72
C GLN A 44 10.30 -11.48 -2.15
N PRO A 45 10.70 -11.18 -0.90
CA PRO A 45 11.77 -11.90 -0.25
C PRO A 45 11.52 -13.42 -0.23
N GLN A 46 12.60 -14.20 -0.30
CA GLN A 46 12.55 -15.66 -0.26
C GLN A 46 12.54 -16.19 1.18
N HIS A 47 12.07 -17.43 1.34
CA HIS A 47 12.00 -18.12 2.63
C HIS A 47 11.12 -17.41 3.66
N LEU A 48 9.98 -16.90 3.20
CA LEU A 48 8.96 -16.27 4.04
C LEU A 48 8.42 -17.25 5.08
N LYS A 49 8.03 -16.71 6.23
CA LYS A 49 7.43 -17.43 7.34
C LYS A 49 6.05 -16.85 7.68
N PRO A 50 5.14 -17.66 8.24
CA PRO A 50 3.91 -17.12 8.81
C PRO A 50 4.21 -16.02 9.84
N GLY A 51 3.51 -14.90 9.72
CA GLY A 51 3.72 -13.70 10.55
C GLY A 51 4.73 -12.69 10.01
N ASP A 52 5.43 -12.98 8.91
CA ASP A 52 6.21 -11.97 8.19
C ASP A 52 5.29 -10.91 7.55
N SER A 53 5.88 -9.78 7.18
CA SER A 53 5.25 -8.75 6.34
C SER A 53 6.08 -8.56 5.07
N VAL A 54 5.41 -8.24 3.97
CA VAL A 54 6.04 -7.86 2.70
C VAL A 54 5.67 -6.43 2.34
N GLY A 55 6.50 -5.78 1.52
CA GLY A 55 6.25 -4.40 1.09
C GLY A 55 6.11 -4.34 -0.43
N LEU A 56 5.18 -3.51 -0.91
CA LEU A 56 5.04 -3.18 -2.33
C LEU A 56 5.26 -1.69 -2.53
N PHE A 57 6.35 -1.31 -3.18
CA PHE A 57 6.52 0.06 -3.65
C PHE A 57 5.69 0.28 -4.90
N THR A 58 4.79 1.26 -4.87
CA THR A 58 4.06 1.68 -6.06
C THR A 58 4.31 3.16 -6.35
N PRO A 59 4.77 3.51 -7.57
CA PRO A 59 4.85 4.91 -7.99
C PRO A 59 3.50 5.62 -7.96
N ASP A 60 2.38 4.87 -8.01
CA ASP A 60 1.07 5.50 -8.06
C ASP A 60 0.66 6.16 -6.74
N MET A 61 1.19 5.65 -5.64
CA MET A 61 1.01 6.17 -4.29
C MET A 61 2.31 6.73 -3.70
N CYS A 62 3.40 6.68 -4.46
CA CYS A 62 4.67 7.32 -4.14
C CYS A 62 5.28 6.86 -2.80
N ARG A 63 4.93 5.65 -2.38
CA ARG A 63 5.32 5.03 -1.11
C ARG A 63 5.26 3.50 -1.20
N THR A 64 5.80 2.86 -0.17
CA THR A 64 5.68 1.42 0.04
C THR A 64 4.42 1.10 0.84
N ILE A 65 3.62 0.18 0.32
CA ILE A 65 2.43 -0.36 0.99
C ILE A 65 2.84 -1.62 1.76
N PRO A 66 2.66 -1.69 3.09
CA PRO A 66 2.93 -2.89 3.86
C PRO A 66 1.77 -3.90 3.73
N LEU A 67 2.08 -5.16 3.49
CA LEU A 67 1.10 -6.25 3.55
C LEU A 67 1.51 -7.25 4.62
N ASP A 68 0.58 -7.57 5.51
CA ASP A 68 0.81 -8.48 6.63
C ASP A 68 0.25 -9.87 6.31
N TYR A 69 0.95 -10.91 6.78
CA TYR A 69 0.49 -12.29 6.64
C TYR A 69 -0.91 -12.48 7.27
N VAL A 70 -1.80 -13.14 6.53
CA VAL A 70 -3.15 -13.48 6.97
C VAL A 70 -3.29 -14.97 7.19
N GLU A 71 -3.01 -15.76 6.15
CA GLU A 71 -3.27 -17.20 6.13
C GLU A 71 -2.42 -17.92 5.08
N THR A 72 -2.35 -19.25 5.20
CA THR A 72 -1.79 -20.14 4.19
C THR A 72 -2.91 -20.68 3.32
N VAL A 73 -2.74 -20.61 2.00
CA VAL A 73 -3.71 -21.06 0.99
C VAL A 73 -3.03 -22.02 0.01
N ASP A 74 -3.83 -22.79 -0.73
CA ASP A 74 -3.37 -23.59 -1.86
C ASP A 74 -3.84 -22.93 -3.17
N ILE A 75 -2.90 -22.66 -4.07
CA ILE A 75 -3.16 -22.15 -5.42
C ILE A 75 -2.67 -23.20 -6.42
N GLU A 76 -3.61 -23.91 -7.03
CA GLU A 76 -3.32 -24.95 -8.03
C GLU A 76 -2.30 -26.02 -7.55
N GLY A 77 -2.36 -26.41 -6.27
CA GLY A 77 -1.44 -27.39 -5.67
C GLY A 77 -0.12 -26.79 -5.17
N LEU A 78 0.03 -25.46 -5.18
CA LEU A 78 1.16 -24.74 -4.61
C LEU A 78 0.74 -24.09 -3.29
N GLU A 79 1.51 -24.34 -2.23
CA GLU A 79 1.38 -23.62 -0.96
C GLU A 79 1.74 -22.14 -1.15
N GLY A 80 0.81 -21.26 -0.83
CA GLY A 80 0.98 -19.81 -0.89
C GLY A 80 0.63 -19.15 0.44
N TYR A 81 1.36 -18.10 0.80
CA TYR A 81 1.04 -17.25 1.94
C TYR A 81 0.29 -16.01 1.45
N LYS A 82 -0.93 -15.81 1.94
CA LYS A 82 -1.74 -14.64 1.64
C LYS A 82 -1.32 -13.48 2.54
N PHE A 83 -0.89 -12.39 1.94
CA PHE A 83 -0.59 -11.13 2.59
C PHE A 83 -1.65 -10.10 2.21
N SER A 84 -2.21 -9.39 3.19
CA SER A 84 -3.23 -8.36 2.99
C SER A 84 -2.70 -7.00 3.42
N GLY A 85 -3.05 -5.95 2.68
CA GLY A 85 -2.69 -4.60 3.09
C GLY A 85 -3.40 -4.15 4.39
N GLY A 86 -4.57 -4.74 4.70
CA GLY A 86 -5.30 -4.53 5.95
C GLY A 86 -5.58 -3.05 6.29
N PRO A 87 -6.05 -2.75 7.52
CA PRO A 87 -6.19 -1.37 7.98
C PRO A 87 -4.82 -0.67 8.09
N ARG A 88 -3.73 -1.42 8.31
CA ARG A 88 -2.37 -0.89 8.41
C ARG A 88 -1.95 -0.06 7.21
N SER A 89 -2.27 -0.49 5.99
CA SER A 89 -1.87 0.23 4.78
C SER A 89 -2.57 1.59 4.57
N VAL A 90 -3.73 1.81 5.19
CA VAL A 90 -4.55 3.01 4.99
C VAL A 90 -4.75 3.82 6.28
N ASP A 91 -4.06 3.43 7.36
CA ASP A 91 -4.15 4.12 8.64
C ASP A 91 -3.40 5.46 8.64
N ASN A 92 -3.91 6.42 9.41
CA ASN A 92 -3.37 7.76 9.53
C ASN A 92 -2.32 7.94 10.65
N GLY A 93 -1.94 6.86 11.35
CA GLY A 93 -1.08 6.90 12.53
C GLY A 93 -1.81 6.63 13.84
N THR A 94 -3.14 6.58 13.85
CA THR A 94 -3.92 6.37 15.08
C THR A 94 -3.91 4.91 15.52
N LEU A 95 -4.00 3.97 14.58
CA LEU A 95 -3.94 2.53 14.87
C LEU A 95 -2.50 2.00 14.79
N TYR A 96 -1.71 2.53 13.84
CA TYR A 96 -0.35 2.12 13.56
C TYR A 96 0.56 3.37 13.61
N PRO A 97 1.16 3.68 14.78
CA PRO A 97 1.92 4.92 15.00
C PRO A 97 3.04 5.15 13.98
N GLU A 98 3.54 4.09 13.33
CA GLU A 98 4.54 4.21 12.27
C GLU A 98 4.03 4.97 11.02
N ASN A 99 2.72 5.03 10.81
CA ASN A 99 2.14 5.70 9.65
C ASN A 99 1.99 7.22 9.83
N LEU A 100 2.29 7.76 11.02
CA LEU A 100 2.12 9.18 11.31
C LEU A 100 2.90 10.08 10.33
N CYS A 101 4.04 9.60 9.80
CA CYS A 101 4.83 10.38 8.83
C CYS A 101 4.19 10.49 7.43
N TYR A 102 3.11 9.76 7.13
CA TYR A 102 2.36 9.94 5.88
C TYR A 102 1.40 11.12 5.92
N CYS A 103 1.09 11.63 7.11
CA CYS A 103 0.12 12.68 7.30
C CYS A 103 0.67 14.08 6.97
N GLY A 104 1.92 14.38 7.37
CA GLY A 104 2.59 15.63 7.02
C GLY A 104 1.92 16.91 7.55
N GLY A 105 1.07 16.82 8.59
CA GLY A 105 0.33 17.96 9.14
C GLY A 105 -0.98 17.54 9.81
N GLU A 106 -2.10 18.12 9.37
CA GLU A 106 -3.44 17.72 9.81
C GLU A 106 -3.86 16.40 9.14
N CYS A 107 -4.10 15.38 9.97
CA CYS A 107 -4.46 14.05 9.47
C CYS A 107 -5.95 13.95 9.23
N VAL A 108 -6.31 13.44 8.06
CA VAL A 108 -7.67 13.00 7.77
C VAL A 108 -7.96 11.68 8.50
N PRO A 109 -9.24 11.32 8.73
CA PRO A 109 -9.60 10.02 9.32
C PRO A 109 -8.95 8.84 8.58
N SER A 110 -8.62 7.77 9.31
CA SER A 110 -8.00 6.56 8.73
C SER A 110 -8.86 5.95 7.62
N GLY A 111 -8.24 5.33 6.61
CA GLY A 111 -8.93 4.73 5.47
C GLY A 111 -8.54 5.28 4.11
N VAL A 112 -7.71 6.32 4.09
CA VAL A 112 -7.26 6.98 2.87
C VAL A 112 -5.77 7.32 2.94
N MET A 113 -5.13 7.40 1.79
CA MET A 113 -3.75 7.80 1.60
C MET A 113 -3.75 9.14 0.86
N ASN A 114 -3.28 10.20 1.50
CA ASN A 114 -3.09 11.48 0.81
C ASN A 114 -1.89 11.36 -0.15
N ILE A 115 -2.15 11.53 -1.45
CA ILE A 115 -1.11 11.48 -2.49
C ILE A 115 -0.97 12.83 -3.22
N SER A 116 -1.53 13.89 -2.66
CA SER A 116 -1.52 15.24 -3.27
C SER A 116 -0.11 15.74 -3.56
N SER A 117 0.82 15.53 -2.62
CA SER A 117 2.23 15.95 -2.75
C SER A 117 2.90 15.35 -3.98
N CYS A 118 2.55 14.12 -4.35
CA CYS A 118 3.13 13.45 -5.51
C CYS A 118 2.25 13.48 -6.77
N ARG A 119 1.06 14.10 -6.69
CA ARG A 119 0.15 14.36 -7.81
C ARG A 119 0.01 15.84 -8.10
N PHE A 120 1.14 16.55 -8.15
CA PHE A 120 1.23 17.96 -8.55
C PHE A 120 0.32 18.91 -7.74
N GLY A 121 0.04 18.56 -6.47
CA GLY A 121 -0.83 19.33 -5.59
C GLY A 121 -2.34 19.08 -5.80
N SER A 122 -2.73 18.18 -6.70
CA SER A 122 -4.14 17.80 -6.86
C SER A 122 -4.65 17.12 -5.58
N PRO A 123 -5.87 17.41 -5.10
CA PRO A 123 -6.38 16.93 -3.81
C PRO A 123 -6.85 15.46 -3.88
N VAL A 124 -5.97 14.57 -4.33
CA VAL A 124 -6.26 13.15 -4.59
C VAL A 124 -5.91 12.30 -3.36
N PHE A 125 -6.84 11.43 -3.01
CA PHE A 125 -6.73 10.48 -1.92
C PHE A 125 -7.01 9.07 -2.44
N MET A 126 -6.12 8.13 -2.14
CA MET A 126 -6.33 6.72 -2.49
C MET A 126 -6.95 5.97 -1.32
N SER A 127 -7.90 5.09 -1.57
CA SER A 127 -8.46 4.20 -0.55
C SER A 127 -8.55 2.78 -1.08
N TYR A 128 -8.98 1.84 -0.26
CA TYR A 128 -9.58 0.62 -0.80
C TYR A 128 -10.98 0.93 -1.38
N PRO A 129 -11.47 0.12 -2.31
CA PRO A 129 -12.81 0.29 -2.86
C PRO A 129 -13.87 0.34 -1.74
N HIS A 130 -14.88 1.19 -1.95
CA HIS A 130 -15.98 1.42 -1.02
C HIS A 130 -15.52 1.85 0.40
N PHE A 131 -14.31 2.40 0.51
CA PHE A 131 -13.63 2.71 1.79
C PHE A 131 -13.54 1.50 2.73
N PHE A 132 -13.36 0.29 2.18
CA PHE A 132 -13.04 -0.89 2.99
C PHE A 132 -11.83 -0.62 3.91
N ASN A 133 -11.90 -1.09 5.17
CA ASN A 133 -10.94 -0.77 6.24
C ASN A 133 -10.73 0.73 6.54
N GLY A 134 -11.60 1.61 6.05
CA GLY A 134 -11.62 3.03 6.39
C GLY A 134 -12.59 3.38 7.52
N ASP A 135 -12.43 4.59 8.04
CA ASP A 135 -13.34 5.19 9.02
C ASP A 135 -14.74 5.30 8.42
N ARG A 136 -15.77 5.04 9.25
CA ARG A 136 -17.18 5.15 8.83
C ARG A 136 -17.52 6.55 8.35
N TYR A 137 -16.78 7.57 8.81
CA TYR A 137 -16.85 8.92 8.28
C TYR A 137 -16.94 8.91 6.75
N TYR A 138 -16.11 8.15 6.02
CA TYR A 138 -16.16 8.16 4.55
C TYR A 138 -17.37 7.43 3.97
N VAL A 139 -17.73 6.28 4.54
CA VAL A 139 -18.87 5.47 4.07
C VAL A 139 -20.18 6.22 4.24
N ASP A 140 -20.31 6.98 5.33
CA ASP A 140 -21.54 7.69 5.68
C ASP A 140 -21.74 8.98 4.83
N GLN A 141 -20.75 9.41 4.03
CA GLN A 141 -20.84 10.62 3.18
C GLN A 141 -21.33 10.35 1.76
N VAL A 142 -21.33 9.08 1.31
CA VAL A 142 -21.65 8.73 -0.08
C VAL A 142 -22.68 7.60 -0.11
N GLU A 143 -23.82 7.84 -0.75
CA GLU A 143 -24.85 6.83 -0.94
C GLU A 143 -24.38 5.72 -1.91
N GLY A 144 -24.72 4.47 -1.60
CA GLY A 144 -24.46 3.31 -2.45
C GLY A 144 -23.17 2.55 -2.13
N LEU A 145 -22.39 3.01 -1.15
CA LEU A 145 -21.20 2.29 -0.70
C LEU A 145 -21.55 1.05 0.13
N SER A 146 -20.87 -0.04 -0.16
CA SER A 146 -21.01 -1.32 0.54
C SER A 146 -19.66 -2.00 0.67
N PRO A 147 -18.82 -1.60 1.64
CA PRO A 147 -17.50 -2.21 1.85
C PRO A 147 -17.65 -3.66 2.30
N ASN A 148 -16.85 -4.54 1.70
CA ASN A 148 -16.77 -5.96 2.02
C ASN A 148 -15.38 -6.49 1.66
N GLN A 149 -14.92 -7.54 2.34
CA GLN A 149 -13.56 -8.04 2.16
C GLN A 149 -13.38 -8.77 0.81
N GLU A 150 -14.35 -9.58 0.40
CA GLU A 150 -14.26 -10.43 -0.80
C GLU A 150 -13.96 -9.61 -2.07
N ASP A 151 -14.68 -8.50 -2.25
CA ASP A 151 -14.60 -7.65 -3.43
C ASP A 151 -13.57 -6.53 -3.33
N HIS A 152 -13.22 -6.09 -2.12
CA HIS A 152 -12.50 -4.82 -1.91
C HIS A 152 -11.18 -4.94 -1.16
N GLU A 153 -10.80 -6.14 -0.71
CA GLU A 153 -9.48 -6.36 -0.13
C GLU A 153 -8.37 -6.24 -1.18
N PHE A 154 -7.27 -5.58 -0.80
CA PHE A 154 -5.98 -5.69 -1.47
C PHE A 154 -5.17 -6.82 -0.84
N TYR A 155 -4.84 -7.85 -1.62
CA TYR A 155 -3.97 -8.93 -1.18
C TYR A 155 -3.02 -9.42 -2.28
N MET A 156 -2.00 -10.14 -1.83
CA MET A 156 -1.03 -10.86 -2.65
C MET A 156 -0.81 -12.24 -2.02
N VAL A 157 -0.94 -13.31 -2.81
CA VAL A 157 -0.54 -14.65 -2.42
C VAL A 157 0.84 -14.92 -2.97
N VAL A 158 1.78 -15.32 -2.12
CA VAL A 158 3.19 -15.52 -2.47
C VAL A 158 3.63 -16.93 -2.13
N GLU A 159 4.30 -17.62 -3.06
CA GLU A 159 4.94 -18.90 -2.76
C GLU A 159 6.14 -18.66 -1.83
N PRO A 160 6.15 -19.24 -0.61
CA PRO A 160 7.04 -18.80 0.46
C PRO A 160 8.51 -19.12 0.21
N ARG A 161 8.85 -20.14 -0.59
CA ARG A 161 10.25 -20.52 -0.83
C ARG A 161 10.92 -19.62 -1.85
N THR A 162 10.24 -19.30 -2.93
CA THR A 162 10.76 -18.57 -4.10
C THR A 162 10.47 -17.08 -4.05
N GLY A 163 9.49 -16.65 -3.24
CA GLY A 163 9.05 -15.26 -3.17
C GLY A 163 8.26 -14.81 -4.39
N ILE A 164 7.80 -15.75 -5.24
CA ILE A 164 7.05 -15.45 -6.46
C ILE A 164 5.57 -15.26 -6.10
N PRO A 165 4.94 -14.13 -6.49
CA PRO A 165 3.50 -13.97 -6.38
C PRO A 165 2.76 -15.00 -7.26
N LEU A 166 1.84 -15.74 -6.66
CA LEU A 166 0.96 -16.70 -7.33
C LEU A 166 -0.35 -16.05 -7.78
N GLU A 167 -0.89 -15.15 -6.94
CA GLU A 167 -2.13 -14.43 -7.19
C GLU A 167 -2.05 -13.03 -6.59
N VAL A 168 -2.58 -12.02 -7.28
CA VAL A 168 -2.60 -10.63 -6.81
C VAL A 168 -3.96 -10.02 -7.11
N ALA A 169 -4.57 -9.42 -6.09
CA ALA A 169 -5.77 -8.60 -6.23
C ALA A 169 -5.47 -7.17 -5.76
N ALA A 170 -4.81 -6.38 -6.62
CA ALA A 170 -4.51 -4.97 -6.34
C ALA A 170 -5.75 -4.09 -6.61
N ARG A 171 -6.50 -3.78 -5.56
CA ARG A 171 -7.77 -3.04 -5.65
C ARG A 171 -7.68 -1.74 -4.89
N PHE A 172 -7.83 -0.62 -5.61
CA PHE A 172 -7.78 0.72 -5.03
C PHE A 172 -8.86 1.61 -5.65
N GLN A 173 -9.26 2.62 -4.90
CA GLN A 173 -10.21 3.65 -5.31
C GLN A 173 -9.54 5.02 -5.25
N VAL A 174 -9.82 5.83 -6.27
CA VAL A 174 -9.37 7.21 -6.36
C VAL A 174 -10.48 8.11 -5.83
N ASN A 175 -10.15 8.99 -4.89
CA ASN A 175 -11.05 9.96 -4.31
C ASN A 175 -10.47 11.37 -4.51
N MET A 176 -11.33 12.37 -4.58
CA MET A 176 -10.93 13.78 -4.61
C MET A 176 -11.61 14.50 -3.45
N LEU A 177 -10.83 15.25 -2.66
CA LEU A 177 -11.40 16.12 -1.63
C LEU A 177 -12.09 17.30 -2.33
N VAL A 178 -13.37 17.50 -2.00
CA VAL A 178 -14.19 18.60 -2.50
C VAL A 178 -14.62 19.43 -1.32
N GLU A 179 -14.30 20.72 -1.35
CA GLU A 179 -14.61 21.68 -0.30
C GLU A 179 -15.27 22.92 -0.92
N PRO A 180 -16.22 23.56 -0.20
CA PRO A 180 -16.79 24.81 -0.66
C PRO A 180 -15.72 25.90 -0.71
N ILE A 181 -15.70 26.67 -1.79
CA ILE A 181 -14.86 27.84 -1.95
C ILE A 181 -15.78 29.05 -2.04
N ASP A 182 -15.62 29.99 -1.10
CA ASP A 182 -16.41 31.23 -1.09
C ASP A 182 -16.31 31.94 -2.45
N GLY A 183 -17.46 32.13 -3.10
CA GLY A 183 -17.56 32.80 -4.41
C GLY A 183 -17.47 31.88 -5.63
N ILE A 184 -17.48 30.56 -5.45
CA ILE A 184 -17.61 29.58 -6.54
C ILE A 184 -18.89 28.76 -6.27
N ASP A 185 -19.94 29.03 -7.04
CA ASP A 185 -21.23 28.33 -7.02
C ASP A 185 -21.26 27.13 -8.00
#